data_AF-F8NQW9-F1
#
_entry.id   AF-F8NQW9-F1
#
_cell.length_a   1.000
_cell.length_b   1.000
_cell.length_c   1.000
_cell.angle_alpha   90.00
_cell.angle_beta   90.00
_cell.angle_gamma   90.00
#
_symmetry.space_group_name_H-M   'P 1'
#
loop_
_entity.id
_entity.type
_entity.pdbx_description
1 polymer ?
#
loop_
_entity_poly.entity_id
_entity_poly.type
_entity_poly.pdbx_seq_one_letter_code
_entity_poly.pdbx_strand_id
1 'polypeptide(L)'
;MAWFQIFQDGPEYEARRNKPSFAPPNLTLKDVHDAVPKHLFQKNTPKSLFYVFRHLVFTYAFFLLATRIDDLLWLAGSRLGIKSAGQIIIRILCWSSYWFWQSIAFTGIWCLGHEAGHEALSSKPLINTVIGLLLHTSILVPYYAWRATHRTHHKSTNHLERDETHIPPTRHDFKLPDGKIAVAMDYKELLE
;
A
#
# COMPACT_ATOMS: atom_id res chain seq x y z
N MET A 1 0.69 31.79 -7.84
CA MET A 1 -0.55 31.16 -8.33
C MET A 1 -0.27 29.69 -8.63
N ALA A 2 -0.82 28.76 -7.86
CA ALA A 2 -0.42 27.33 -7.84
C ALA A 2 -1.16 26.42 -8.84
N TRP A 3 -2.01 26.97 -9.70
CA TRP A 3 -2.86 26.19 -10.61
C TRP A 3 -2.17 25.77 -11.91
N PHE A 4 -1.05 26.40 -12.29
CA PHE A 4 -0.29 26.07 -13.51
C PHE A 4 0.56 24.79 -13.42
N GLN A 5 0.76 24.23 -12.22
CA GLN A 5 1.62 23.06 -12.00
C GLN A 5 0.92 21.71 -12.15
N ILE A 6 -0.41 21.66 -12.35
CA ILE A 6 -1.15 20.38 -12.40
C ILE A 6 -0.87 19.60 -13.69
N PHE A 7 -0.54 20.30 -14.78
CA PHE A 7 -0.31 19.71 -16.11
C PHE A 7 1.07 20.03 -16.69
N GLN A 8 1.97 20.56 -15.88
CA GLN A 8 3.35 20.84 -16.30
C GLN A 8 4.30 19.98 -15.49
N ASP A 9 5.34 19.50 -16.15
CA ASP A 9 6.40 18.79 -15.46
C ASP A 9 7.03 19.69 -14.39
N GLY A 10 7.45 19.08 -13.27
CA GLY A 10 8.15 19.80 -12.20
C GLY A 10 9.43 20.48 -12.72
N PRO A 11 9.81 21.64 -12.17
CA PRO A 11 10.99 22.37 -12.64
C PRO A 11 12.27 21.52 -12.58
N GLU A 12 12.38 20.58 -11.64
CA GLU A 12 13.50 19.64 -11.55
C GLU A 12 13.50 18.61 -12.68
N TYR A 13 12.32 18.20 -13.17
CA TYR A 13 12.22 17.32 -14.34
C TYR A 13 12.56 18.08 -15.61
N GLU A 14 12.00 19.28 -15.81
CA GLU A 14 12.31 20.14 -16.97
C GLU A 14 13.80 20.46 -17.07
N ALA A 15 14.43 20.81 -15.94
CA ALA A 15 15.86 21.03 -15.87
C ALA A 15 16.69 19.77 -16.17
N ARG A 16 16.18 18.57 -15.87
CA ARG A 16 16.81 17.29 -16.24
C ARG A 16 16.60 16.95 -17.70
N ARG A 17 15.40 17.16 -18.25
CA ARG A 17 15.03 16.92 -19.65
C ARG A 17 15.88 17.75 -20.61
N ASN A 18 16.18 18.99 -20.24
CA ASN A 18 16.97 19.91 -21.04
C ASN A 18 18.49 19.69 -20.92
N LYS A 19 18.96 18.71 -20.13
CA LYS A 19 20.38 18.34 -20.08
C LYS A 19 20.69 17.30 -21.16
N PRO A 20 21.74 17.51 -21.98
CA PRO A 20 22.09 16.62 -23.09
C PRO A 20 22.60 15.25 -22.65
N SER A 21 23.04 15.09 -21.39
CA SER A 21 23.46 13.82 -20.82
C SER A 21 23.05 13.70 -19.35
N PHE A 22 22.63 12.50 -18.97
CA PHE A 22 22.41 12.14 -17.57
C PHE A 22 23.75 11.76 -16.94
N ALA A 23 24.14 12.47 -15.89
CA ALA A 23 25.22 12.08 -15.01
C ALA A 23 24.60 11.62 -13.68
N PRO A 24 24.85 10.39 -13.22
CA PRO A 24 24.35 9.95 -11.93
C PRO A 24 24.95 10.85 -10.83
N PRO A 25 24.16 11.27 -9.84
CA PRO A 25 24.67 12.10 -8.76
C PRO A 25 25.72 11.31 -7.96
N ASN A 26 26.82 11.98 -7.61
CA ASN A 26 27.82 11.41 -6.69
C ASN A 26 27.34 11.59 -5.23
N LEU A 27 26.20 10.97 -4.92
CA LEU A 27 25.60 10.95 -3.58
C LEU A 27 25.79 9.57 -2.97
N THR A 28 26.29 9.54 -1.74
CA THR A 28 26.32 8.31 -0.96
C THR A 28 25.00 8.12 -0.21
N LEU A 29 24.68 6.89 0.19
CA LEU A 29 23.54 6.63 1.08
C LEU A 29 23.66 7.39 2.41
N LYS A 30 24.89 7.69 2.84
CA LYS A 30 25.15 8.49 4.04
C LYS A 30 24.73 9.93 3.84
N ASP A 31 25.02 10.53 2.68
CA ASP A 31 24.62 11.92 2.39
C ASP A 31 23.09 12.07 2.41
N VAL A 32 22.39 11.08 1.85
CA VAL A 32 20.92 11.01 1.89
C VAL A 32 20.41 10.88 3.33
N HIS A 33 20.99 9.98 4.11
CA HIS A 33 20.60 9.76 5.51
C HIS A 33 20.87 11.01 6.38
N ASP A 34 22.01 11.67 6.20
CA ASP A 34 22.41 12.85 6.96
C ASP A 34 21.55 14.09 6.65
N ALA A 35 20.95 14.15 5.45
CA ALA A 35 20.03 15.20 5.07
C ALA A 35 18.67 15.11 5.81
N VAL A 36 18.31 13.95 6.37
CA VAL A 36 17.04 13.76 7.07
C VAL A 36 17.13 14.31 8.51
N PRO A 37 16.22 15.22 8.93
CA PRO A 37 16.22 15.74 10.29
C PRO A 37 16.17 14.66 11.37
N LYS A 38 17.07 14.74 12.36
CA LYS A 38 17.24 13.72 13.41
C LYS A 38 15.97 13.36 14.18
N HIS A 39 15.08 14.33 14.38
CA HIS A 39 13.82 14.12 15.10
C HIS A 39 12.84 13.22 14.34
N LEU A 40 12.96 13.10 13.00
CA LEU A 40 12.12 12.22 12.19
C LEU A 40 12.45 10.73 12.39
N PHE A 41 13.64 10.41 12.90
CA PHE A 41 14.00 9.04 13.26
C PHE A 41 13.47 8.62 14.64
N GLN A 42 12.88 9.54 15.41
CA GLN A 42 12.36 9.24 16.74
C GLN A 42 10.97 8.58 16.63
N LYS A 43 10.93 7.28 16.95
CA LYS A 43 9.69 6.49 16.96
C LYS A 43 8.89 6.79 18.22
N ASN A 44 7.58 7.00 18.09
CA ASN A 44 6.67 7.22 19.22
C ASN A 44 5.79 5.99 19.42
N THR A 45 6.22 5.06 20.28
CA THR A 45 5.53 3.79 20.51
C THR A 45 4.11 3.94 21.02
N PRO A 46 3.79 4.77 22.03
CA PRO A 46 2.41 4.97 22.47
C PRO A 46 1.49 5.45 21.34
N LYS A 47 1.97 6.39 20.52
CA LYS A 47 1.22 6.89 19.36
C LYS A 47 0.99 5.79 18.33
N SER A 48 2.00 5.00 18.00
CA SER A 48 1.87 3.84 17.10
C SER A 48 0.86 2.83 17.63
N LEU A 49 0.94 2.46 18.91
CA LEU A 49 0.02 1.53 19.55
C LEU A 49 -1.41 2.05 19.58
N PHE A 50 -1.61 3.35 19.84
CA PHE A 50 -2.92 3.98 19.77
C PHE A 50 -3.53 3.83 18.38
N TYR A 51 -2.77 4.08 17.31
CA TYR A 51 -3.28 3.91 15.95
C TYR A 51 -3.58 2.46 15.59
N VAL A 52 -2.74 1.52 16.01
CA VAL A 52 -3.02 0.08 15.85
C VAL A 52 -4.32 -0.30 16.56
N PHE A 53 -4.46 0.06 17.84
CA PHE A 53 -5.65 -0.24 18.62
C PHE A 53 -6.91 0.39 18.02
N ARG A 54 -6.86 1.68 17.67
CA ARG A 54 -7.96 2.40 17.02
C ARG A 54 -8.40 1.69 15.73
N HIS A 55 -7.44 1.22 14.94
CA HIS A 55 -7.72 0.51 13.70
C HIS A 55 -8.45 -0.81 13.96
N LEU A 56 -7.98 -1.61 14.93
CA LEU A 56 -8.63 -2.85 15.34
C LEU A 56 -10.06 -2.62 15.86
N VAL A 57 -10.29 -1.53 16.59
CA VAL A 57 -11.63 -1.14 17.05
C VAL A 57 -12.56 -0.87 15.87
N PHE A 58 -12.12 -0.13 14.85
CA PHE A 58 -12.95 0.10 13.66
C PHE A 58 -13.20 -1.17 12.87
N THR A 59 -12.18 -2.01 12.66
CA THR A 59 -12.33 -3.32 12.01
C THR A 59 -13.38 -4.17 12.72
N TYR A 60 -13.35 -4.21 14.06
CA TYR A 60 -14.33 -4.98 14.84
C TYR A 60 -15.72 -4.33 14.84
N ALA A 61 -15.80 -2.99 14.90
CA ALA A 61 -17.06 -2.26 14.83
C ALA A 61 -17.79 -2.51 13.50
N PHE A 62 -17.08 -2.52 12.37
CA PHE A 62 -17.67 -2.86 11.07
C PHE A 62 -18.23 -4.27 11.03
N PHE A 63 -17.49 -5.25 11.57
CA PHE A 63 -17.99 -6.62 11.74
C PHE A 63 -19.26 -6.66 12.59
N LEU A 64 -19.27 -5.99 13.75
CA LEU A 64 -20.47 -5.92 14.59
C LEU A 64 -21.66 -5.29 13.88
N LEU A 65 -21.46 -4.19 13.15
CA LEU A 65 -22.52 -3.56 12.37
C LEU A 65 -23.08 -4.49 11.29
N ALA A 66 -22.22 -5.29 10.64
CA ALA A 66 -22.68 -6.29 9.67
C ALA A 66 -23.61 -7.33 10.29
N THR A 67 -23.33 -7.79 11.52
CA THR A 67 -24.23 -8.72 12.23
C THR A 67 -25.62 -8.16 12.54
N ARG A 68 -25.80 -6.84 12.43
CA ARG A 68 -27.08 -6.15 12.69
C ARG A 68 -27.84 -5.76 11.43
N ILE A 69 -27.35 -6.11 10.24
CA ILE A 69 -28.01 -5.76 8.98
C ILE A 69 -29.42 -6.36 8.91
N ASP A 70 -29.61 -7.62 9.31
CA ASP A 70 -30.95 -8.25 9.28
C ASP A 70 -31.91 -7.63 10.31
N ASP A 71 -31.43 -7.30 11.51
CA ASP A 71 -32.21 -6.57 12.53
C ASP A 71 -32.69 -5.20 11.99
N LEU A 72 -31.82 -4.49 11.29
CA LEU A 72 -32.14 -3.21 10.65
C LEU A 72 -33.23 -3.37 9.58
N LEU A 73 -33.16 -4.42 8.77
CA LEU A 73 -34.16 -4.71 7.75
C LEU A 73 -35.51 -5.10 8.36
N TRP A 74 -35.50 -5.89 9.43
CA TRP A 74 -36.70 -6.22 10.19
C TRP A 74 -37.35 -4.96 10.77
N LEU A 75 -36.57 -4.05 11.34
CA LEU A 75 -37.06 -2.77 11.86
C LEU A 75 -37.63 -1.89 10.75
N ALA A 76 -36.95 -1.81 9.60
CA ALA A 76 -37.40 -1.06 8.43
C ALA A 76 -38.73 -1.57 7.88
N GLY A 77 -38.93 -2.90 7.84
CA GLY A 77 -40.20 -3.50 7.45
C GLY A 77 -41.31 -3.27 8.47
N SER A 78 -41.03 -3.56 9.75
CA SER A 78 -42.04 -3.55 10.82
C SER A 78 -42.47 -2.16 11.27
N ARG A 79 -41.55 -1.17 11.31
CA ARG A 79 -41.84 0.18 11.83
C ARG A 79 -42.01 1.25 10.78
N LEU A 80 -41.28 1.13 9.66
CA LEU A 80 -41.32 2.12 8.59
C LEU A 80 -42.18 1.68 7.40
N GLY A 81 -42.73 0.45 7.44
CA GLY A 81 -43.57 -0.07 6.37
C GLY A 81 -42.85 -0.28 5.04
N ILE A 82 -41.51 -0.40 5.05
CA ILE A 82 -40.72 -0.59 3.84
C ILE A 82 -41.00 -1.98 3.27
N LYS A 83 -41.55 -2.00 2.04
CA LYS A 83 -41.90 -3.22 1.31
C LYS A 83 -40.67 -4.01 0.86
N SER A 84 -40.87 -5.26 0.46
CA SER A 84 -39.80 -6.22 0.11
C SER A 84 -38.79 -5.67 -0.91
N ALA A 85 -39.25 -4.97 -1.95
CA ALA A 85 -38.34 -4.37 -2.93
C ALA A 85 -37.39 -3.32 -2.31
N GLY A 86 -37.90 -2.48 -1.40
CA GLY A 86 -37.08 -1.50 -0.67
C GLY A 86 -36.10 -2.17 0.30
N GLN A 87 -36.52 -3.24 0.97
CA GLN A 87 -35.64 -4.02 1.85
C GLN A 87 -34.50 -4.68 1.08
N ILE A 88 -34.73 -5.18 -0.13
CA ILE A 88 -33.69 -5.74 -0.99
C ILE A 88 -32.65 -4.67 -1.34
N ILE A 89 -33.08 -3.48 -1.73
CA ILE A 89 -32.17 -2.37 -2.06
C ILE A 89 -31.34 -1.98 -0.83
N ILE A 90 -31.97 -1.79 0.33
CA ILE A 90 -31.27 -1.46 1.58
C ILE A 90 -30.26 -2.55 1.93
N ARG A 91 -30.65 -3.82 1.81
CA ARG A 91 -29.77 -4.97 2.07
C ARG A 91 -28.51 -4.91 1.18
N ILE A 92 -28.69 -4.73 -0.12
CA ILE A 92 -27.57 -4.63 -1.08
C ILE A 92 -26.65 -3.47 -0.67
N LEU A 93 -27.20 -2.29 -0.43
CA LEU A 93 -26.41 -1.11 -0.04
C LEU A 93 -25.63 -1.33 1.27
N CYS A 94 -26.25 -1.94 2.29
CA CYS A 94 -25.59 -2.24 3.56
C CYS A 94 -24.45 -3.26 3.38
N TRP A 95 -24.70 -4.36 2.65
CA TRP A 95 -23.68 -5.38 2.41
C TRP A 95 -22.54 -4.86 1.53
N SER A 96 -22.82 -4.13 0.46
CA SER A 96 -21.79 -3.50 -0.37
C SER A 96 -20.95 -2.50 0.42
N SER A 97 -21.58 -1.68 1.27
CA SER A 97 -20.88 -0.75 2.15
C SER A 97 -19.99 -1.49 3.15
N TYR A 98 -20.50 -2.56 3.76
CA TYR A 98 -19.72 -3.40 4.66
C TYR A 98 -18.51 -4.01 3.95
N TRP A 99 -18.70 -4.68 2.81
CA TRP A 99 -17.60 -5.30 2.07
C TRP A 99 -16.52 -4.29 1.70
N PHE A 100 -16.93 -3.11 1.23
CA PHE A 100 -16.00 -2.04 0.90
C PHE A 100 -15.20 -1.58 2.12
N TRP A 101 -15.86 -1.18 3.20
CA TRP A 101 -15.16 -0.66 4.38
C TRP A 101 -14.37 -1.72 5.15
N GLN A 102 -14.90 -2.95 5.24
CA GLN A 102 -14.24 -4.07 5.88
C GLN A 102 -12.98 -4.47 5.11
N SER A 103 -13.01 -4.48 3.77
CA SER A 103 -11.82 -4.77 2.96
C SER A 103 -10.74 -3.72 3.17
N ILE A 104 -11.08 -2.42 3.19
CA ILE A 104 -10.15 -1.33 3.51
C ILE A 104 -9.56 -1.52 4.91
N ALA A 105 -10.38 -1.90 5.89
CA ALA A 105 -9.93 -2.14 7.26
C ALA A 105 -8.91 -3.30 7.32
N PHE A 106 -9.15 -4.40 6.61
CA PHE A 106 -8.19 -5.51 6.53
C PHE A 106 -6.90 -5.14 5.80
N THR A 107 -6.97 -4.36 4.71
CA THR A 107 -5.77 -3.79 4.07
C THR A 107 -5.00 -2.91 5.03
N GLY A 108 -5.67 -2.12 5.87
CA GLY A 108 -5.01 -1.35 6.92
C GLY A 108 -4.29 -2.21 7.96
N ILE A 109 -4.83 -3.39 8.32
CA ILE A 109 -4.13 -4.38 9.18
C ILE A 109 -2.86 -4.88 8.48
N TRP A 110 -2.93 -5.17 7.17
CA TRP A 110 -1.77 -5.55 6.37
C TRP A 110 -0.70 -4.47 6.39
N CYS A 111 -1.07 -3.20 6.16
CA CYS A 111 -0.17 -2.06 6.20
C CYS A 111 0.48 -1.88 7.58
N LEU A 112 -0.28 -1.99 8.67
CA LEU A 112 0.27 -1.86 10.02
C LEU A 112 1.25 -2.98 10.37
N GLY A 113 0.97 -4.22 9.94
CA GLY A 113 1.92 -5.32 10.07
C GLY A 113 3.17 -5.14 9.18
N HIS A 114 3.02 -4.53 8.00
CA HIS A 114 4.11 -4.13 7.12
C HIS A 114 5.04 -3.11 7.82
N GLU A 115 4.47 -2.07 8.43
CA GLU A 115 5.25 -1.09 9.21
C GLU A 115 5.96 -1.71 10.42
N ALA A 116 5.34 -2.72 11.05
CA ALA A 116 6.00 -3.50 12.08
C ALA A 116 7.20 -4.30 11.52
N GLY A 117 7.09 -4.83 10.30
CA GLY A 117 8.19 -5.48 9.59
C GLY A 117 9.38 -4.54 9.33
N HIS A 118 9.11 -3.26 9.12
CA HIS A 118 10.09 -2.17 9.01
C HIS A 118 10.65 -1.68 10.34
N GLU A 119 10.26 -2.30 11.46
CA GLU A 119 10.61 -1.86 12.80
C GLU A 119 10.11 -0.43 13.12
N ALA A 120 9.10 0.09 12.42
CA ALA A 120 8.72 1.50 12.50
C ALA A 120 7.89 1.85 13.75
N LEU A 121 7.18 0.87 14.34
CA LEU A 121 6.25 1.14 15.44
C LEU A 121 6.96 1.47 16.76
N SER A 122 8.12 0.86 17.01
CA SER A 122 8.84 0.96 18.28
C SER A 122 10.36 0.93 18.10
N SER A 123 11.07 1.56 19.04
CA SER A 123 12.52 1.40 19.17
C SER A 123 12.91 0.02 19.74
N LYS A 124 11.96 -0.72 20.31
CA LYS A 124 12.16 -2.08 20.85
C LYS A 124 11.74 -3.13 19.81
N PRO A 125 12.67 -3.92 19.24
CA PRO A 125 12.36 -4.85 18.17
C PRO A 125 11.33 -5.92 18.52
N LEU A 126 11.32 -6.36 19.79
CA LEU A 126 10.33 -7.32 20.27
C LEU A 126 8.89 -6.81 20.14
N ILE A 127 8.66 -5.52 20.39
CA ILE A 127 7.32 -4.91 20.27
C ILE A 127 6.86 -4.97 18.81
N ASN A 128 7.73 -4.60 17.87
CA ASN A 128 7.42 -4.67 16.44
C ASN A 128 7.14 -6.13 16.01
N THR A 129 7.96 -7.07 16.46
CA THR A 129 7.80 -8.50 16.13
C THR A 129 6.46 -9.05 16.63
N VAL A 130 6.11 -8.78 17.89
CA VAL A 130 4.85 -9.28 18.46
C VAL A 130 3.64 -8.67 17.75
N ILE A 131 3.63 -7.35 17.54
CA ILE A 131 2.52 -6.67 16.86
C ILE A 131 2.42 -7.15 15.41
N GLY A 132 3.53 -7.19 14.69
CA GLY A 132 3.58 -7.62 13.30
C GLY A 132 3.08 -9.05 13.13
N LEU A 133 3.52 -9.96 13.99
CA LEU A 133 3.04 -11.35 13.99
C LEU A 133 1.53 -11.42 14.23
N LEU A 134 1.01 -10.75 15.26
CA LEU A 134 -0.43 -10.76 15.55
C LEU A 134 -1.26 -10.19 14.40
N LEU A 135 -0.86 -9.04 13.85
CA LEU A 135 -1.58 -8.38 12.77
C LEU A 135 -1.54 -9.22 11.49
N HIS A 136 -0.36 -9.64 11.02
CA HIS A 136 -0.25 -10.42 9.78
C HIS A 136 -0.88 -11.80 9.90
N THR A 137 -0.72 -12.51 11.03
CA THR A 137 -1.37 -13.81 11.23
C THR A 137 -2.90 -13.69 11.21
N SER A 138 -3.48 -12.61 11.74
CA SER A 138 -4.93 -12.40 11.72
C SER A 138 -5.54 -12.30 10.32
N ILE A 139 -4.71 -12.00 9.31
CA ILE A 139 -5.09 -11.92 7.89
C ILE A 139 -4.34 -12.95 7.03
N LEU A 140 -3.86 -14.03 7.65
CA LEU A 140 -3.22 -15.18 6.99
C LEU A 140 -1.92 -14.83 6.23
N VAL A 141 -1.23 -13.76 6.62
CA VAL A 141 0.09 -13.41 6.09
C VAL A 141 1.17 -14.03 6.98
N PRO A 142 2.13 -14.80 6.42
CA PRO A 142 3.21 -15.39 7.19
C PRO A 142 4.28 -14.34 7.52
N TYR A 143 4.15 -13.68 8.69
CA TYR A 143 4.94 -12.51 9.08
C TYR A 143 6.44 -12.63 8.82
N TYR A 144 7.09 -13.72 9.25
CA TYR A 144 8.54 -13.86 9.11
C TYR A 144 8.99 -14.07 7.66
N ALA A 145 8.27 -14.91 6.91
CA ALA A 145 8.57 -15.14 5.50
C ALA A 145 8.38 -13.85 4.71
N TRP A 146 7.24 -13.19 4.92
CA TRP A 146 6.92 -11.92 4.29
C TRP A 146 7.95 -10.83 4.66
N ARG A 147 8.31 -10.68 5.95
CA ARG A 147 9.30 -9.68 6.39
C ARG A 147 10.67 -9.91 5.75
N ALA A 148 11.07 -11.17 5.56
CA ALA A 148 12.34 -11.50 4.94
C ALA A 148 12.36 -11.11 3.45
N THR A 149 11.38 -11.56 2.66
CA THR A 149 11.31 -11.26 1.22
C THR A 149 11.08 -9.77 0.96
N HIS A 150 10.24 -9.13 1.78
CA HIS A 150 9.97 -7.70 1.71
C HIS A 150 11.22 -6.85 1.98
N ARG A 151 12.07 -7.27 2.92
CA ARG A 151 13.37 -6.62 3.16
C ARG A 151 14.30 -6.76 1.96
N THR A 152 14.32 -7.91 1.29
CA THR A 152 15.09 -8.09 0.05
C THR A 152 14.57 -7.15 -1.04
N HIS A 153 13.25 -7.10 -1.24
CA HIS A 153 12.60 -6.18 -2.18
C HIS A 153 13.00 -4.72 -1.92
N HIS A 154 12.89 -4.20 -0.70
CA HIS A 154 13.27 -2.81 -0.41
C HIS A 154 14.76 -2.51 -0.57
N LYS A 155 15.63 -3.50 -0.37
CA LYS A 155 17.08 -3.34 -0.58
C LYS A 155 17.43 -3.32 -2.08
N SER A 156 16.59 -3.91 -2.92
CA SER A 156 16.90 -4.17 -4.32
C SER A 156 15.72 -3.88 -5.24
N THR A 157 14.93 -2.86 -4.89
CA THR A 157 13.70 -2.51 -5.61
C THR A 157 14.01 -2.23 -7.08
N ASN A 158 13.29 -2.90 -7.98
CA ASN A 158 13.47 -2.82 -9.44
C ASN A 158 14.85 -3.29 -9.93
N HIS A 159 15.59 -4.06 -9.12
CA HIS A 159 16.85 -4.67 -9.55
C HIS A 159 16.56 -6.04 -10.19
N LEU A 160 16.84 -6.16 -11.49
CA LEU A 160 16.58 -7.36 -12.30
C LEU A 160 16.97 -8.69 -11.63
N GLU A 161 18.15 -8.73 -11.00
CA GLU A 161 18.69 -9.98 -10.43
C GLU A 161 18.43 -10.17 -8.92
N ARG A 162 17.95 -9.12 -8.23
CA ARG A 162 17.97 -9.09 -6.75
C ARG A 162 16.61 -8.76 -6.14
N ASP A 163 15.68 -8.20 -6.91
CA ASP A 163 14.29 -8.08 -6.46
C ASP A 163 13.62 -9.46 -6.56
N GLU A 164 13.04 -9.94 -5.46
CA GLU A 164 12.34 -11.22 -5.41
C GLU A 164 10.87 -11.09 -5.84
N THR A 165 10.32 -9.87 -5.86
CA THR A 165 8.88 -9.62 -6.02
C THR A 165 8.50 -9.09 -7.40
N HIS A 166 9.39 -8.32 -8.04
CA HIS A 166 9.14 -7.74 -9.35
C HIS A 166 10.38 -7.86 -10.23
N ILE A 167 10.34 -8.82 -11.15
CA ILE A 167 11.38 -9.01 -12.17
C ILE A 167 10.79 -8.52 -13.50
N PRO A 168 11.18 -7.32 -13.98
CA PRO A 168 10.64 -6.81 -15.23
C PRO A 168 11.12 -7.68 -16.40
N PRO A 169 10.26 -7.95 -17.41
CA PRO A 169 10.68 -8.71 -18.58
C PRO A 169 11.77 -7.95 -19.33
N THR A 170 12.71 -8.71 -19.88
CA THR A 170 13.84 -8.19 -20.64
C THR A 170 13.48 -7.98 -22.12
N ARG A 171 14.35 -7.28 -22.86
CA ARG A 171 14.23 -7.18 -24.34
C ARG A 171 14.15 -8.54 -25.01
N HIS A 172 14.85 -9.54 -24.45
CA HIS A 172 14.83 -10.90 -24.96
C HIS A 172 13.47 -11.56 -24.77
N ASP A 173 12.83 -11.38 -23.62
CA ASP A 173 11.51 -11.95 -23.31
C ASP A 173 10.43 -11.41 -24.26
N PHE A 174 10.57 -10.13 -24.62
CA PHE A 174 9.73 -9.45 -25.61
C PHE A 174 10.15 -9.68 -27.07
N LYS A 175 11.20 -10.47 -27.34
CA LYS A 175 11.76 -10.68 -28.69
C LYS A 175 12.07 -9.36 -29.43
N LEU A 176 12.45 -8.33 -28.69
CA LEU A 176 12.83 -7.04 -29.26
C LEU A 176 14.21 -7.12 -29.92
N PRO A 177 14.49 -6.30 -30.95
CA PRO A 177 15.82 -6.20 -31.54
C PRO A 177 16.90 -5.86 -30.49
N ASP A 178 18.16 -6.13 -30.80
CA ASP A 178 19.30 -5.93 -29.89
C ASP A 178 19.60 -4.45 -29.55
N GLY A 179 18.84 -3.52 -30.12
CA GLY A 179 18.94 -2.08 -29.86
C GLY A 179 20.05 -1.39 -30.65
N LYS A 180 20.79 -2.12 -31.50
CA LYS A 180 21.82 -1.54 -32.38
C LYS A 180 21.24 -1.00 -33.68
N ILE A 181 20.08 -1.51 -34.09
CA ILE A 181 19.39 -1.14 -35.32
C ILE A 181 17.96 -0.72 -34.94
N ALA A 182 17.55 0.46 -35.41
CA ALA A 182 16.18 0.92 -35.24
C ALA A 182 15.26 0.11 -36.18
N VAL A 183 14.27 -0.56 -35.61
CA VAL A 183 13.24 -1.31 -36.34
C VAL A 183 11.90 -0.70 -35.99
N ALA A 184 11.09 -0.39 -37.01
CA ALA A 184 9.71 0.03 -36.80
C ALA A 184 8.91 -1.15 -36.21
N MET A 185 8.35 -0.95 -35.02
CA MET A 185 7.59 -1.95 -34.28
C MET A 185 6.47 -1.25 -33.52
N ASP A 186 5.30 -1.89 -33.44
CA ASP A 186 4.23 -1.43 -32.57
C ASP A 186 4.50 -1.94 -31.15
N TYR A 187 4.89 -1.02 -30.26
CA TYR A 187 5.19 -1.33 -28.87
C TYR A 187 3.94 -1.40 -27.99
N LYS A 188 2.78 -0.98 -28.51
CA LYS A 188 1.56 -0.85 -27.72
C LYS A 188 1.03 -2.22 -27.27
N GLU A 189 0.91 -3.17 -28.20
CA GLU A 189 0.47 -4.55 -27.88
C GLU A 189 1.54 -5.38 -27.15
N LEU A 190 2.78 -4.87 -27.09
CA LEU A 190 3.94 -5.59 -26.59
C LEU A 190 4.29 -5.19 -25.15
N LEU A 191 3.93 -3.97 -24.73
CA LEU A 191 4.24 -3.41 -23.41
C LEU A 191 3.00 -3.06 -22.56
N GLU A 192 1.79 -3.04 -23.15
CA GLU A 192 0.50 -2.90 -22.45
C GLU A 192 -0.25 -4.23 -22.38
#